data_AF-A0A558JBS4-F1
#
_entry.id   AF-A0A558JBS4-F1
#
_cell.length_a   1.000
_cell.length_b   1.000
_cell.length_c   1.000
_cell.angle_alpha   90.00
_cell.angle_beta   90.00
_cell.angle_gamma   90.00
#
_symmetry.space_group_name_H-M   'P 1'
#
loop_
_entity.id
_entity.type
_entity.pdbx_description
1 polymer ?
#
loop_
_entity_poly.entity_id
_entity_poly.type
_entity_poly.pdbx_seq_one_letter_code
_entity_poly.pdbx_strand_id
1 'polypeptide(L)'
;MSRFIEVPARMLPPDTLNALLEAFVTRQGYDTTDTTGEGMHGWVVELKKQLERNELIIAHDLELEMTEVMTLAQWRSFGRDIADDEEEGDI
;
A
#
# COMPACT_ATOMS: atom_id res chain seq x y z
N MET A 1 10.57 -4.72 16.83
CA MET A 1 10.51 -5.65 15.66
C MET A 1 9.58 -5.06 14.60
N SER A 2 10.01 -4.91 13.36
CA SER A 2 9.17 -4.30 12.31
C SER A 2 7.96 -5.19 11.98
N ARG A 3 6.77 -4.81 12.45
CA ARG A 3 5.51 -5.56 12.22
C ARG A 3 5.07 -5.60 10.77
N PHE A 4 5.54 -4.66 9.96
CA PHE A 4 5.28 -4.62 8.53
C PHE A 4 6.56 -4.88 7.73
N ILE A 5 6.41 -5.58 6.60
CA ILE A 5 7.46 -5.77 5.60
C ILE A 5 7.01 -5.26 4.23
N GLU A 6 7.95 -4.73 3.45
CA GLU A 6 7.70 -4.39 2.05
C GLU A 6 7.71 -5.67 1.21
N VAL A 7 6.63 -5.87 0.44
CA VAL A 7 6.51 -6.98 -0.50
C VAL A 7 6.63 -6.45 -1.94
N PRO A 8 7.60 -6.94 -2.72
CA PRO A 8 7.70 -6.57 -4.13
C PRO A 8 6.45 -7.01 -4.90
N ALA A 9 5.82 -6.10 -5.65
CA ALA A 9 4.65 -6.39 -6.47
C ALA A 9 4.85 -7.56 -7.45
N ARG A 10 6.09 -7.79 -7.91
CA ARG A 10 6.48 -8.91 -8.78
C ARG A 10 6.38 -10.30 -8.12
N MET A 11 6.35 -10.36 -6.79
CA MET A 11 6.19 -11.62 -6.05
C MET A 11 4.72 -11.99 -5.83
N LEU A 12 3.80 -11.04 -6.05
CA LEU A 12 2.38 -11.28 -5.90
C LEU A 12 1.77 -11.80 -7.20
N PRO A 13 0.76 -12.68 -7.11
CA PRO A 13 -0.06 -13.03 -8.26
C PRO A 13 -0.68 -11.76 -8.87
N PRO A 14 -0.78 -11.67 -10.21
CA PRO A 14 -1.35 -10.49 -10.87
C PRO A 14 -2.80 -10.22 -10.44
N ASP A 15 -3.58 -11.27 -10.18
CA ASP A 15 -4.95 -11.18 -9.65
C ASP A 15 -4.98 -10.56 -8.25
N THR A 16 -4.11 -11.04 -7.34
CA THR A 16 -3.99 -10.50 -5.99
C THR A 16 -3.54 -9.05 -6.02
N LEU A 17 -2.56 -8.72 -6.86
CA LEU A 17 -2.09 -7.35 -7.03
C LEU A 17 -3.23 -6.42 -7.48
N ASN A 18 -4.03 -6.84 -8.47
CA ASN A 18 -5.19 -6.07 -8.92
C ASN A 18 -6.18 -5.85 -7.77
N ALA A 19 -6.55 -6.90 -7.04
CA ALA A 19 -7.51 -6.81 -5.94
C ALA A 19 -7.02 -5.84 -4.83
N LEU A 20 -5.72 -5.86 -4.52
CA LEU A 20 -5.12 -4.92 -3.55
C LEU A 20 -5.17 -3.47 -4.04
N LEU A 21 -4.90 -3.24 -5.33
CA LEU A 21 -4.99 -1.92 -5.94
C LEU A 21 -6.44 -1.42 -5.97
N GLU A 22 -7.39 -2.29 -6.30
CA GLU A 22 -8.82 -2.00 -6.28
C GLU A 22 -9.31 -1.61 -4.88
N ALA A 23 -8.88 -2.35 -3.86
CA ALA A 23 -9.17 -2.04 -2.47
C ALA A 23 -8.57 -0.69 -2.05
N PHE A 24 -7.36 -0.37 -2.51
CA PHE A 24 -6.71 0.92 -2.25
C PHE A 24 -7.48 2.10 -2.86
N VAL A 25 -7.90 1.99 -4.14
CA VAL A 25 -8.73 3.00 -4.82
C VAL A 25 -10.00 3.28 -4.00
N THR A 26 -10.66 2.20 -3.60
CA THR A 26 -11.91 2.27 -2.82
C THR A 26 -11.70 2.92 -1.46
N ARG A 27 -10.60 2.60 -0.75
CA ARG A 27 -10.28 3.15 0.58
C ARG A 27 -9.91 4.64 0.54
N GLN A 28 -9.16 5.06 -0.48
CA GLN A 28 -8.74 6.46 -0.63
C GLN A 28 -9.88 7.38 -1.05
N GLY A 29 -11.06 6.80 -1.37
CA GLY A 29 -12.18 7.57 -1.88
C GLY A 29 -11.85 8.24 -3.21
N TYR A 30 -10.98 7.63 -4.03
CA TYR A 30 -10.83 8.06 -5.41
C TYR A 30 -12.22 8.04 -6.05
N ASP A 31 -12.58 9.16 -6.68
CA ASP A 31 -13.84 9.29 -7.40
C ASP A 31 -13.81 8.36 -8.61
N THR A 32 -14.19 7.10 -8.41
CA THR A 32 -14.25 6.08 -9.45
C THR A 32 -15.37 6.34 -10.45
N THR A 33 -16.12 7.43 -10.26
CA THR A 33 -17.17 7.96 -11.13
C THR A 33 -16.65 8.83 -12.28
N ASP A 34 -15.41 9.31 -12.24
CA ASP A 34 -14.77 9.98 -13.39
C ASP A 34 -14.27 8.92 -14.39
N THR A 35 -15.22 8.33 -15.12
CA THR A 35 -14.98 7.27 -16.10
C THR A 35 -15.16 7.77 -17.52
N THR A 36 -14.26 8.63 -18.01
CA THR A 36 -14.08 8.80 -19.46
C THR A 36 -13.27 7.63 -20.02
N GLY A 37 -13.82 6.41 -19.96
CA GLY A 37 -13.38 5.27 -20.79
C GLY A 37 -12.99 3.97 -20.08
N GLU A 38 -12.29 4.00 -18.94
CA GLU A 38 -11.62 2.79 -18.39
C GLU A 38 -12.00 2.42 -16.94
N GLY A 39 -12.67 3.31 -16.20
CA GLY A 39 -13.16 3.04 -14.85
C GLY A 39 -12.08 2.55 -13.88
N MET A 40 -12.42 1.52 -13.09
CA MET A 40 -11.52 0.94 -12.09
C MET A 40 -10.25 0.33 -12.71
N HIS A 41 -10.33 -0.17 -13.95
CA HIS A 41 -9.18 -0.76 -14.63
C HIS A 41 -8.13 0.30 -14.98
N GLY A 42 -8.57 1.49 -15.42
CA GLY A 42 -7.67 2.62 -15.69
C GLY A 42 -6.88 3.03 -14.44
N TRP A 43 -7.56 3.10 -13.29
CA TRP A 43 -6.91 3.35 -12.00
C TRP A 43 -5.90 2.27 -11.62
N VAL A 44 -6.24 0.99 -11.77
CA VAL A 44 -5.30 -0.12 -11.49
C VAL A 44 -4.04 0.00 -12.37
N VAL A 45 -4.18 0.37 -13.65
CA VAL A 45 -3.03 0.58 -14.55
C VAL A 45 -2.19 1.78 -14.12
N GLU A 46 -2.81 2.89 -13.71
CA GLU A 46 -2.13 4.07 -13.18
C GLU A 46 -1.35 3.72 -11.90
N LEU A 47 -1.98 3.01 -10.96
CA LEU A 47 -1.36 2.62 -9.69
C LEU A 47 -0.21 1.63 -9.90
N LYS A 48 -0.30 0.75 -10.90
CA LYS A 48 0.85 -0.11 -11.28
C LYS A 48 2.05 0.71 -11.71
N LYS A 49 1.86 1.76 -12.50
CA LYS A 49 2.96 2.68 -12.87
C LYS A 49 3.54 3.38 -11.64
N GLN A 50 2.70 3.77 -10.69
CA GLN A 50 3.16 4.39 -9.43
C GLN A 50 3.95 3.41 -8.55
N LEU A 51 3.55 2.13 -8.49
CA LEU A 51 4.33 1.05 -7.87
C LEU A 51 5.70 0.92 -8.55
N GLU A 52 5.77 0.94 -9.89
CA GLU A 52 7.05 0.90 -10.62
C GLU A 52 7.93 2.12 -10.34
N ARG A 53 7.33 3.29 -10.05
CA ARG A 53 8.03 4.53 -9.67
C ARG A 53 8.39 4.61 -8.19
N ASN A 54 8.09 3.59 -7.39
CA ASN A 54 8.26 3.56 -5.93
C ASN A 54 7.46 4.66 -5.19
N GLU A 55 6.36 5.14 -5.78
CA GLU A 55 5.44 6.08 -5.13
C GLU A 55 4.46 5.36 -4.21
N LEU A 56 4.12 4.12 -4.58
CA LEU A 56 3.34 3.17 -3.80
C LEU A 56 4.23 2.00 -3.39
N ILE A 57 3.89 1.39 -2.27
CA ILE A 57 4.49 0.16 -1.79
C ILE A 57 3.39 -0.80 -1.37
N ILE A 58 3.74 -2.09 -1.30
CA ILE A 58 2.86 -3.11 -0.75
C ILE A 58 3.43 -3.51 0.58
N ALA A 59 2.67 -3.26 1.64
CA ALA A 59 3.02 -3.63 2.99
C ALA A 59 2.32 -4.94 3.33
N HIS A 60 3.05 -5.86 3.95
CA HIS A 60 2.49 -7.06 4.56
C HIS A 60 2.65 -6.95 6.08
N ASP A 61 1.52 -6.90 6.77
CA ASP A 61 1.40 -6.96 8.20
C ASP A 61 1.59 -8.41 8.66
N LEU A 62 2.62 -8.65 9.47
CA LEU A 62 2.96 -9.97 9.99
C LEU A 62 2.13 -10.36 11.22
N GLU A 63 1.50 -9.41 11.90
CA GLU A 63 0.67 -9.65 13.09
C GLU A 63 -0.76 -10.04 12.70
N LEU A 64 -1.32 -9.32 11.73
CA LEU A 64 -2.66 -9.51 11.17
C LEU A 64 -2.65 -10.40 9.93
N GLU A 65 -1.47 -10.80 9.46
CA GLU A 65 -1.25 -11.59 8.24
C GLU A 65 -1.95 -10.96 7.01
N MET A 66 -1.97 -9.63 6.95
CA MET A 66 -2.75 -8.86 5.98
C MET A 66 -1.83 -8.11 5.02
N THR A 67 -2.15 -8.13 3.73
CA THR A 67 -1.42 -7.39 2.70
C THR A 67 -2.23 -6.18 2.27
N GLU A 68 -1.61 -5.00 2.22
CA GLU A 68 -2.24 -3.78 1.75
C GLU A 68 -1.29 -2.90 0.93
N VAL A 69 -1.85 -2.10 0.04
CA VAL A 69 -1.11 -1.08 -0.71
C VAL A 69 -1.16 0.22 0.07
N MET A 70 -0.02 0.89 0.20
CA MET A 70 0.08 2.18 0.87
C MET A 70 1.08 3.08 0.15
N THR A 71 1.00 4.39 0.40
CA THR A 71 1.93 5.35 -0.20
C THR A 71 3.28 5.28 0.53
N LEU A 72 4.37 5.60 -0.18
CA LEU A 72 5.69 5.68 0.44
C LEU A 72 5.72 6.66 1.62
N ALA A 73 4.92 7.73 1.55
CA ALA A 73 4.76 8.69 2.64
C ALA A 73 4.11 8.06 3.89
N GLN A 74 3.05 7.27 3.72
CA GLN A 74 2.44 6.56 4.84
C GLN A 74 3.37 5.51 5.43
N TRP A 75 4.07 4.74 4.59
CA TRP A 75 5.08 3.78 5.03
C TRP A 75 6.16 4.42 5.90
N ARG A 76 6.70 5.56 5.45
CA ARG A 76 7.69 6.32 6.22
C ARG A 76 7.14 6.84 7.54
N SER A 77 5.85 7.15 7.59
CA SER A 77 5.18 7.54 8.84
C SER A 77 5.05 6.36 9.80
N PHE A 78 4.66 5.18 9.32
CA PHE A 78 4.61 3.95 10.12
C PHE A 78 6.00 3.52 10.63
N GLY A 79 7.02 3.62 9.79
CA GLY A 79 8.40 3.30 10.20
C GLY A 79 8.96 4.29 11.24
N ARG A 80 8.45 5.53 11.26
CA ARG A 80 8.80 6.51 12.30
C ARG A 80 8.08 6.19 13.62
N ASP A 81 6.78 5.89 13.57
CA ASP A 81 5.96 5.52 14.72
C ASP A 81 6.52 4.27 15.44
N ILE A 82 6.99 3.27 14.69
CA ILE A 82 7.64 2.06 15.25
C ILE A 82 9.02 2.36 15.83
N ALA A 83 9.76 3.34 15.30
CA ALA A 83 11.08 3.70 15.80
C ALA A 83 11.02 4.62 17.04
N ASP A 84 9.93 5.38 17.21
CA ASP A 84 9.69 6.27 18.35
C ASP A 84 9.20 5.50 19.60
N ASP A 85 8.55 4.33 19.41
CA ASP A 85 8.06 3.46 20.50
C ASP A 85 9.19 2.73 21.26
N GLU A 86 10.44 2.81 20.80
CA GLU A 86 11.63 2.29 21.52
C GLU A 86 12.33 3.37 22.38
N GLU A 87 11.64 4.46 22.76
CA GLU A 87 12.20 5.51 23.63
C GLU A 87 11.26 5.97 24.78
N GLU A 88 10.36 5.11 25.29
CA GLU A 88 9.61 5.42 26.53
C GLU A 88 9.73 4.29 27.55
N GLY A 89 10.86 4.27 28.27
CA GLY A 89 11.10 3.28 29.31
C GLY A 89 12.32 3.53 30.20
N ASP A 90 12.72 4.78 30.41
CA ASP A 90 13.64 5.17 31.49
C ASP A 90 13.04 6.34 32.27
N ILE A 91 12.30 6.03 33.35
CA ILE A 91 12.28 6.76 34.63
C ILE A 91 11.77 5.88 35.77
#